data_AF-A0A1Q9V999-F1
#
_entry.id   AF-A0A1Q9V999-F1
#
_cell.length_a   1.000
_cell.length_b   1.000
_cell.length_c   1.000
_cell.angle_alpha   90.00
_cell.angle_beta   90.00
_cell.angle_gamma   90.00
#
_symmetry.space_group_name_H-M   'P 1'
#
loop_
_entity.id
_entity.type
_entity.pdbx_description
1 polymer ?
#
loop_
_entity_poly.entity_id
_entity_poly.type
_entity_poly.pdbx_seq_one_letter_code
_entity_poly.pdbx_strand_id
1 'polypeptide(L)'
;MEQVLNALLDVRSGHRTVAQLGDWLTPALAGRLRAEQGRRLPRHHLRSAHLCRTSNDSLEVAATTWHGPRLIAITARFERRARQWRCAQFTVLDPGRGRPPAPRRR
;
A
#
# COMPACT_ATOMS: atom_id res chain seq x y z
N MET A 1 -3.46 -4.41 12.51
CA MET A 1 -2.82 -4.33 11.18
C MET A 1 -3.57 -3.40 10.23
N GLU A 2 -4.89 -3.50 10.14
CA GLU A 2 -5.72 -2.72 9.19
C GLU A 2 -5.53 -1.21 9.27
N GLN A 3 -5.33 -0.65 10.48
CA GLN A 3 -5.03 0.77 10.64
C GLN A 3 -3.73 1.21 9.93
N VAL A 4 -2.70 0.35 9.92
CA VAL A 4 -1.44 0.64 9.22
C VAL A 4 -1.63 0.53 7.70
N LEU A 5 -2.46 -0.41 7.23
CA LEU A 5 -2.85 -0.48 5.82
C LEU A 5 -3.61 0.76 5.35
N ASN A 6 -4.58 1.24 6.14
CA ASN A 6 -5.28 2.50 5.85
C ASN A 6 -4.30 3.68 5.83
N ALA A 7 -3.38 3.76 6.78
CA ALA A 7 -2.35 4.81 6.78
C ALA A 7 -1.43 4.74 5.56
N LEU A 8 -1.02 3.54 5.13
CA LEU A 8 -0.23 3.32 3.90
C LEU A 8 -1.00 3.77 2.65
N LEU A 9 -2.28 3.47 2.59
CA LEU A 9 -3.18 3.89 1.52
C LEU A 9 -3.36 5.42 1.50
N ASP A 10 -3.50 6.06 2.65
CA ASP A 10 -3.55 7.52 2.76
C ASP A 10 -2.25 8.17 2.28
N VAL A 11 -1.10 7.59 2.63
CA VAL A 11 0.22 8.05 2.14
C VAL A 11 0.31 7.95 0.64
N ARG A 12 -0.12 6.82 0.08
CA ARG A 12 -0.15 6.58 -1.36
C ARG A 12 -1.07 7.54 -2.09
N SER A 13 -2.23 7.87 -1.51
CA SER A 13 -3.18 8.83 -2.08
C SER A 13 -2.84 10.30 -1.79
N GLY A 14 -1.77 10.58 -1.03
CA GLY A 14 -1.36 11.94 -0.69
C GLY A 14 -2.25 12.63 0.35
N HIS A 15 -3.03 11.88 1.13
CA HIS A 15 -3.81 12.41 2.27
C HIS A 15 -3.05 12.34 3.59
N ARG A 16 -1.91 11.63 3.61
CA ARG A 16 -1.01 11.50 4.75
C ARG A 16 0.44 11.58 4.27
N THR A 17 1.33 12.07 5.11
CA THR A 17 2.77 12.12 4.81
C THR A 17 3.48 10.86 5.31
N VAL A 18 4.60 10.51 4.68
CA VAL A 18 5.45 9.39 5.15
C VAL A 18 5.95 9.63 6.59
N ALA A 19 6.19 10.89 6.97
CA ALA A 19 6.61 11.25 8.33
C ALA A 19 5.57 10.85 9.40
N GLN A 20 4.28 10.92 9.08
CA GLN A 20 3.21 10.53 10.00
C GLN A 20 3.11 9.01 10.23
N LEU A 21 3.78 8.17 9.42
CA LEU A 21 3.88 6.73 9.68
C LEU A 21 5.10 6.39 10.53
N GLY A 22 6.09 7.29 10.62
CA GLY A 22 7.27 7.13 11.47
C GLY A 22 7.93 5.75 11.31
N ASP A 23 8.17 5.10 12.45
CA ASP A 23 8.88 3.82 12.54
C ASP A 23 8.06 2.61 12.07
N TRP A 24 6.81 2.80 11.63
CA TRP A 24 6.03 1.72 11.01
C TRP A 24 6.55 1.33 9.63
N LEU A 25 7.46 2.10 9.03
CA LEU A 25 8.03 1.84 7.71
C LEU A 25 9.51 1.47 7.82
N THR A 26 9.98 0.58 6.96
CA THR A 26 11.42 0.48 6.73
C THR A 26 11.92 1.74 6.01
N PRO A 27 13.20 2.15 6.23
CA PRO A 27 13.77 3.31 5.53
C PRO A 27 13.66 3.20 4.00
N ALA A 28 13.85 1.99 3.46
CA ALA A 28 13.71 1.72 2.03
C ALA A 28 12.28 1.95 1.52
N LEU A 29 11.26 1.44 2.23
CA LEU A 29 9.87 1.67 1.84
C LEU A 29 9.49 3.15 1.98
N ALA A 30 9.92 3.81 3.04
CA ALA A 30 9.69 5.23 3.26
C ALA A 30 10.29 6.09 2.12
N GLY A 31 11.52 5.79 1.68
CA GLY A 31 12.16 6.46 0.54
C GLY A 31 11.36 6.29 -0.76
N ARG A 32 10.94 5.05 -1.06
CA ARG A 32 10.14 4.76 -2.26
C ARG A 32 8.78 5.48 -2.24
N LEU A 33 8.07 5.46 -1.10
CA LEU A 33 6.78 6.13 -0.98
C LEU A 33 6.90 7.65 -1.16
N ARG A 34 7.97 8.28 -0.64
CA ARG A 34 8.24 9.70 -0.88
C ARG A 34 8.46 10.00 -2.37
N ALA A 35 9.24 9.17 -3.06
CA ALA A 35 9.50 9.36 -4.50
C ALA A 35 8.24 9.19 -5.36
N GLU A 36 7.28 8.37 -4.92
CA GLU A 36 6.02 8.14 -5.63
C GLU A 36 4.94 9.18 -5.30
N GLN A 37 5.16 10.08 -4.32
CA GLN A 37 4.22 11.14 -3.96
C GLN A 37 4.30 12.31 -4.94
N GLY A 38 3.47 12.27 -5.99
CA GLY A 38 3.41 13.33 -7.00
C GLY A 38 2.04 14.01 -7.15
N ARG A 39 0.93 13.34 -6.83
CA ARG A 39 -0.44 13.87 -6.98
C ARG A 39 -1.39 13.33 -5.93
N ARG A 40 -2.35 14.15 -5.52
CA ARG A 40 -3.44 13.75 -4.63
C ARG A 40 -4.43 12.89 -5.41
N LEU A 41 -4.58 11.63 -4.99
CA LEU A 41 -5.49 10.66 -5.60
C LEU A 41 -6.78 10.57 -4.77
N PRO A 42 -7.87 10.02 -5.34
CA PRO A 42 -9.02 9.59 -4.56
C PRO A 42 -8.61 8.75 -3.35
N ARG A 43 -9.38 8.86 -2.26
CA ARG A 43 -9.15 8.05 -1.07
C ARG A 43 -9.45 6.60 -1.38
N HIS A 44 -8.62 5.75 -0.80
CA HIS A 44 -8.82 4.32 -0.82
C HIS A 44 -9.71 3.94 0.36
N HIS A 45 -10.68 3.06 0.14
CA HIS A 45 -11.49 2.48 1.21
C HIS A 45 -11.21 0.99 1.28
N LEU A 46 -10.50 0.57 2.34
CA LEU A 46 -10.19 -0.83 2.59
C LEU A 46 -11.50 -1.63 2.70
N ARG A 47 -11.61 -2.69 1.89
CA ARG A 47 -12.79 -3.56 1.84
C ARG A 47 -12.54 -4.86 2.60
N SER A 48 -11.39 -5.47 2.36
CA SER A 48 -11.00 -6.71 3.01
C SER A 48 -9.49 -6.76 3.21
N ALA A 49 -9.05 -7.45 4.26
CA ALA A 49 -7.66 -7.75 4.50
C ALA A 49 -7.52 -9.17 5.04
N HIS A 50 -6.64 -9.94 4.42
CA HIS A 50 -6.29 -11.29 4.80
C HIS A 50 -4.82 -11.32 5.19
N LEU A 51 -4.56 -11.73 6.43
CA LEU A 51 -3.22 -11.82 6.97
C LEU A 51 -2.72 -13.26 6.86
N CYS A 52 -1.53 -13.44 6.34
CA CYS A 52 -0.83 -14.71 6.27
C CYS A 52 0.49 -14.61 7.03
N ARG A 53 0.70 -15.50 8.00
CA ARG A 53 1.97 -15.55 8.73
C ARG A 53 2.95 -16.43 7.98
N THR A 54 3.96 -15.83 7.37
CA THR A 54 4.98 -16.55 6.58
C THR A 54 6.16 -17.00 7.42
N SER A 55 6.44 -16.31 8.54
CA SER A 55 7.40 -16.78 9.55
C SER A 55 7.09 -16.19 10.93
N ASN A 56 7.92 -16.51 11.94
CA ASN A 56 7.78 -15.91 13.27
C ASN A 56 7.97 -14.39 13.28
N ASP A 57 8.73 -13.87 12.30
CA ASP A 57 9.09 -12.45 12.18
C ASP A 57 8.61 -11.84 10.86
N SER A 58 7.71 -12.51 10.14
CA SER A 58 7.17 -12.03 8.86
C SER A 58 5.67 -12.29 8.74
N LEU A 59 4.94 -11.24 8.37
CA LEU A 59 3.51 -11.26 8.08
C LEU A 59 3.28 -10.67 6.69
N GLU A 60 2.53 -11.38 5.87
CA GLU A 60 2.04 -10.88 4.60
C GLU A 60 0.57 -10.55 4.70
N VAL A 61 0.15 -9.52 3.96
CA VAL A 61 -1.23 -9.11 3.88
C VAL A 61 -1.62 -9.00 2.43
N ALA A 62 -2.70 -9.71 2.07
CA ALA A 62 -3.41 -9.51 0.82
C ALA A 62 -4.72 -8.79 1.14
N ALA A 63 -4.99 -7.68 0.47
CA ALA A 63 -6.18 -6.89 0.74
C ALA A 63 -6.80 -6.36 -0.55
N THR A 64 -8.06 -5.92 -0.45
CA THR A 64 -8.73 -5.21 -1.53
C THR A 64 -9.24 -3.87 -1.04
N THR A 65 -9.22 -2.87 -1.93
CA THR A 65 -9.66 -1.51 -1.62
C THR A 65 -10.46 -0.95 -2.78
N TRP A 66 -11.45 -0.12 -2.46
CA TRP A 66 -12.08 0.74 -3.44
C TRP A 66 -11.19 1.95 -3.72
N HIS A 67 -11.10 2.34 -4.99
CA HIS A 67 -10.47 3.57 -5.46
C HIS A 67 -11.42 4.21 -6.48
N GLY A 68 -12.26 5.12 -5.98
CA GLY A 68 -13.46 5.55 -6.73
C GLY A 68 -14.32 4.33 -7.10
N PRO A 69 -14.67 4.13 -8.39
CA PRO A 69 -15.51 3.00 -8.82
C PRO A 69 -14.75 1.68 -8.98
N ARG A 70 -13.42 1.65 -8.78
CA ARG A 70 -12.59 0.46 -9.04
C ARG A 70 -12.28 -0.28 -7.76
N LEU A 71 -12.37 -1.61 -7.80
CA LEU A 71 -11.80 -2.49 -6.79
C LEU A 71 -10.36 -2.85 -7.19
N ILE A 72 -9.40 -2.58 -6.31
CA ILE A 72 -7.98 -2.80 -6.55
C ILE A 72 -7.41 -3.72 -5.48
N ALA A 73 -6.51 -4.62 -5.88
CA ALA A 73 -5.80 -5.50 -4.95
C ALA A 73 -4.55 -4.80 -4.41
N ILE A 74 -4.22 -5.06 -3.15
CA ILE A 74 -3.01 -4.57 -2.51
C ILE A 74 -2.30 -5.73 -1.80
N THR A 75 -0.98 -5.62 -1.75
CA THR A 75 -0.13 -6.53 -0.97
C THR A 75 0.74 -5.69 -0.04
N ALA A 76 0.96 -6.20 1.17
CA ALA A 76 1.93 -5.65 2.09
C ALA A 76 2.68 -6.75 2.80
N ARG A 77 3.95 -6.51 3.12
CA ARG A 77 4.76 -7.38 3.97
C ARG A 77 5.28 -6.60 5.14
N PHE A 78 5.11 -7.18 6.32
CA PHE A 78 5.59 -6.66 7.58
C PHE A 78 6.64 -7.59 8.12
N GLU A 79 7.72 -7.02 8.61
CA GLU A 79 8.83 -7.73 9.22
C GLU A 79 9.04 -7.24 10.64
N ARG A 80 9.34 -8.16 11.55
CA ARG A 80 9.65 -7.84 12.94
C ARG A 80 11.17 -7.76 13.10
N ARG A 81 11.68 -6.57 13.43
CA ARG A 81 13.10 -6.37 13.79
C ARG A 81 13.19 -5.67 15.13
N ALA A 82 14.11 -6.11 15.99
CA ALA A 82 14.27 -5.58 17.35
C ALA A 82 12.93 -5.45 18.11
N ARG A 83 12.05 -6.47 17.99
CA ARG A 83 10.70 -6.53 18.58
C ARG A 83 9.68 -5.51 18.03
N GLN A 84 9.98 -4.78 16.97
CA GLN A 84 9.07 -3.85 16.32
C GLN A 84 8.65 -4.35 14.93
N TRP A 85 7.35 -4.30 14.64
CA TRP A 85 6.83 -4.60 13.30
C TRP A 85 6.95 -3.39 12.40
N ARG A 86 7.52 -3.58 11.21
CA ARG A 86 7.66 -2.54 10.20
C ARG A 86 7.17 -3.06 8.86
N CYS A 87 6.45 -2.24 8.13
CA CYS A 87 6.11 -2.52 6.75
C CYS A 87 7.38 -2.40 5.90
N ALA A 88 7.79 -3.53 5.32
CA ALA A 88 8.96 -3.63 4.46
C ALA A 88 8.59 -3.50 2.98
N GLN A 89 7.39 -3.97 2.62
CA GLN A 89 6.88 -3.91 1.24
C GLN A 89 5.41 -3.52 1.24
N PHE A 90 5.00 -2.73 0.24
CA PHE A 90 3.62 -2.31 0.05
C PHE A 90 3.38 -2.02 -1.43
N THR A 91 2.45 -2.70 -2.06
CA THR A 91 2.20 -2.57 -3.50
C THR A 91 0.71 -2.53 -3.77
N VAL A 92 0.31 -1.57 -4.61
CA VAL A 92 -1.04 -1.51 -5.18
C VAL A 92 -0.99 -2.16 -6.56
N LEU A 93 -1.72 -3.25 -6.73
CA LEU A 93 -1.84 -4.01 -7.97
C LEU A 93 -2.96 -3.38 -8.81
N ASP A 94 -2.68 -2.23 -9.43
CA ASP A 94 -3.64 -1.60 -10.35
C ASP A 94 -3.63 -2.30 -11.72
N PRO A 95 -4.74 -2.90 -12.17
CA PRO A 95 -4.80 -3.60 -13.46
C PRO A 95 -4.74 -2.67 -14.67
N GLY A 96 -4.92 -1.35 -14.50
CA GLY A 96 -4.88 -0.35 -15.57
C GLY A 96 -3.48 0.17 -15.88
N ARG A 97 -2.52 0.05 -14.95
CA ARG A 97 -1.15 0.54 -15.13
C ARG A 97 -0.31 -0.33 -16.06
N GLY A 98 -0.74 -1.57 -16.32
CA GLY A 98 -0.11 -2.51 -17.26
C GLY A 98 -0.86 -2.71 -18.58
N ARG A 99 -2.05 -2.12 -18.74
CA ARG A 99 -2.84 -2.26 -19.98
C ARG A 99 -2.49 -1.12 -20.94
N PRO A 100 -1.93 -1.39 -22.13
CA PRO A 100 -1.74 -0.34 -23.12
C PRO A 100 -3.08 0.33 -23.45
N PRO A 101 -3.11 1.65 -23.71
CA PRO A 101 -4.34 2.34 -24.05
C PRO A 101 -4.99 1.65 -25.26
N ALA A 102 -6.29 1.38 -25.17
CA ALA A 102 -7.01 0.78 -26.29
C ALA A 102 -6.86 1.69 -27.53
N PRO A 103 -6.63 1.14 -28.73
CA PRO A 103 -6.54 1.95 -29.94
C PRO A 103 -7.84 2.74 -30.11
N ARG A 104 -7.72 4.06 -30.25
CA ARG A 104 -8.84 4.94 -30.60
C ARG A 104 -9.34 4.50 -31.98
N ARG A 105 -10.54 3.92 -32.05
CA ARG A 105 -11.24 3.73 -33.32
C ARG A 105 -11.61 5.12 -33.85
N ARG A 106 -11.06 5.47 -35.01
CA ARG A 106 -11.50 6.59 -35.85
C ARG A 106 -12.75 6.17 -36.63
#